data_AF-A0A6V2CB90-F1
#
_entry.id   AF-A0A6V2CB90-F1
#
_cell.length_a   1.000
_cell.length_b   1.000
_cell.length_c   1.000
_cell.angle_alpha   90.00
_cell.angle_beta   90.00
_cell.angle_gamma   90.00
#
_symmetry.space_group_name_H-M   'P 1'
#
loop_
_entity.id
_entity.type
_entity.pdbx_description
1 polymer ?
#
loop_
_entity_poly.entity_id
_entity_poly.type
_entity_poly.pdbx_seq_one_letter_code
_entity_poly.pdbx_strand_id
1 'polypeptide(L)'
;FYGGLIFLAMSHNSSEFEWTSKVSNILSSVKKFEQIGKSNNEHKLLLLEAEINSRIGEKYNALKKYQLAIVAAEKNGFTHEQAIANERAADFLLRNNDKDKASQHYGEANGLYLKWGAQGKADDLCKNIPF
;
A
#
# COMPACT_ATOMS: atom_id res chain seq x y z
N PHE A 1 8.05 -10.47 1.05
CA PHE A 1 6.90 -9.63 0.69
C PHE A 1 6.07 -9.27 1.92
N TYR A 2 5.31 -10.20 2.53
CA TYR A 2 4.54 -9.92 3.76
C TYR A 2 5.40 -9.47 4.96
N GLY A 3 6.64 -9.94 5.07
CA GLY A 3 7.61 -9.45 6.07
C GLY A 3 7.96 -7.96 5.92
N GLY A 4 7.79 -7.36 4.74
CA GLY A 4 7.99 -5.93 4.52
C GLY A 4 6.84 -5.09 5.08
N LEU A 5 5.60 -5.56 4.92
CA LEU A 5 4.39 -4.90 5.44
C LEU A 5 4.31 -4.98 6.97
N ILE A 6 4.66 -6.14 7.55
CA ILE A 6 4.74 -6.34 9.00
C ILE A 6 5.78 -5.39 9.63
N PHE A 7 6.93 -5.20 8.98
CA PHE A 7 7.97 -4.30 9.47
C PHE A 7 7.58 -2.81 9.33
N LEU A 8 6.82 -2.46 8.29
CA LEU A 8 6.36 -1.09 8.07
C LEU A 8 5.36 -0.64 9.14
N ALA A 9 4.54 -1.56 9.63
CA ALA A 9 3.67 -1.37 10.80
C ALA A 9 4.48 -1.27 12.12
N MET A 10 5.55 -2.06 12.30
CA MET A 10 6.42 -1.99 13.49
C MET A 10 7.31 -0.74 13.54
N SER A 11 7.64 -0.15 12.39
CA SER A 11 8.50 1.04 12.29
C SER A 11 7.84 2.38 12.69
N HIS A 12 6.63 2.35 13.27
CA HIS A 12 6.11 3.50 14.02
C HIS A 12 6.98 3.80 15.27
N ASN A 13 8.00 2.97 15.56
CA ASN A 13 8.76 2.95 16.80
C ASN A 13 10.29 2.79 16.64
N SER A 14 10.89 2.97 15.45
CA SER A 14 12.34 2.71 15.28
C SER A 14 13.06 3.71 14.36
N SER A 15 14.33 3.94 14.67
CA SER A 15 15.19 5.04 14.23
C SER A 15 15.53 5.09 12.73
N GLU A 16 15.78 6.32 12.26
CA GLU A 16 16.03 6.75 10.88
C GLU A 16 17.12 5.96 10.11
N PHE A 17 18.06 5.34 10.83
CA PHE A 17 19.21 4.62 10.28
C PHE A 17 18.90 3.19 9.79
N GLU A 18 17.91 2.50 10.38
CA GLU A 18 17.52 1.16 9.91
C GLU A 18 16.71 1.19 8.61
N TRP A 19 16.07 2.33 8.33
CA TRP A 19 15.19 2.51 7.19
C TRP A 19 15.96 2.56 5.86
N THR A 20 17.08 3.27 5.81
CA THR A 20 17.91 3.41 4.59
C THR A 20 18.51 2.06 4.14
N SER A 21 18.97 1.25 5.10
CA SER A 21 19.52 -0.09 4.86
C SER A 21 18.44 -1.11 4.44
N LYS A 22 17.18 -0.88 4.79
CA LYS A 22 16.06 -1.74 4.37
C LYS A 22 15.44 -1.29 3.05
N VAL A 23 15.36 0.00 2.77
CA VAL A 23 14.97 0.52 1.44
C VAL A 23 15.94 0.03 0.37
N SER A 24 17.25 0.04 0.63
CA SER A 24 18.24 -0.51 -0.30
C SER A 24 18.07 -2.02 -0.53
N ASN A 25 17.71 -2.79 0.51
CA ASN A 25 17.41 -4.21 0.40
C ASN A 25 16.09 -4.53 -0.31
N ILE A 26 15.08 -3.68 -0.14
CA ILE A 26 13.81 -3.77 -0.87
C ILE A 26 14.04 -3.44 -2.34
N LEU A 27 14.80 -2.37 -2.65
CA LEU A 27 15.21 -2.01 -4.00
C LEU A 27 16.05 -3.09 -4.68
N SER A 28 16.96 -3.75 -3.96
CA SER A 28 17.77 -4.85 -4.50
C SER A 28 16.93 -6.11 -4.74
N SER A 29 15.94 -6.38 -3.88
CA SER A 29 14.95 -7.44 -4.10
C SER A 29 14.07 -7.12 -5.31
N VAL A 30 13.62 -5.88 -5.46
CA VAL A 30 12.87 -5.38 -6.62
C VAL A 30 13.63 -5.58 -7.93
N LYS A 31 14.93 -5.25 -7.97
CA LYS A 31 15.79 -5.52 -9.14
C LYS A 31 15.89 -7.01 -9.49
N LYS A 32 15.85 -7.90 -8.48
CA LYS A 32 15.80 -9.35 -8.71
C LYS A 32 14.43 -9.82 -9.25
N PHE A 33 13.33 -9.18 -8.84
CA PHE A 33 11.99 -9.55 -9.31
C PHE A 33 11.69 -9.09 -10.75
N GLU A 34 12.29 -7.99 -11.22
CA GLU A 34 12.22 -7.58 -12.64
C GLU A 34 12.76 -8.66 -13.59
N GLN A 35 13.67 -9.51 -13.12
CA GLN A 35 14.24 -10.61 -13.91
C GLN A 35 13.36 -11.87 -13.95
N ILE A 36 12.40 -12.02 -13.03
CA ILE A 36 11.67 -13.30 -12.83
C ILE A 36 10.25 -13.26 -13.41
N GLY A 37 9.64 -12.08 -13.61
CA GLY A 37 8.34 -12.00 -14.27
C GLY A 37 7.66 -10.64 -14.09
N LYS A 38 7.83 -9.77 -15.08
CA LYS A 38 7.37 -8.36 -15.09
C LYS A 38 5.88 -8.16 -14.77
N SER A 39 4.99 -9.06 -15.19
CA SER A 39 3.53 -8.82 -15.06
C SER A 39 2.96 -9.07 -13.67
N ASN A 40 3.46 -10.05 -12.93
CA ASN A 40 2.72 -10.52 -11.75
C ASN A 40 3.00 -9.72 -10.47
N ASN A 41 4.06 -8.91 -10.46
CA ASN A 41 4.55 -8.22 -9.25
C ASN A 41 4.58 -6.69 -9.38
N GLU A 42 4.10 -6.14 -10.50
CA GLU A 42 4.14 -4.69 -10.77
C GLU A 42 3.38 -3.88 -9.71
N HIS A 43 2.18 -4.32 -9.33
CA HIS A 43 1.36 -3.66 -8.31
C HIS A 43 2.05 -3.60 -6.94
N LYS A 44 2.79 -4.65 -6.57
CA LYS A 44 3.55 -4.75 -5.31
C LYS A 44 4.69 -3.76 -5.26
N LEU A 45 5.38 -3.61 -6.39
CA LEU A 45 6.48 -2.68 -6.55
C LEU A 45 5.98 -1.24 -6.44
N LEU A 46 4.90 -0.91 -7.15
CA LEU A 46 4.30 0.42 -7.11
C LEU A 46 3.81 0.79 -5.70
N LEU A 47 3.23 -0.15 -4.97
CA LEU A 47 2.81 0.07 -3.59
C LEU A 47 4.00 0.35 -2.66
N LEU A 48 5.10 -0.38 -2.82
CA LEU A 48 6.34 -0.13 -2.06
C LEU A 48 6.94 1.24 -2.38
N GLU A 49 6.97 1.63 -3.65
CA GLU A 49 7.42 2.97 -4.05
C GLU A 49 6.51 4.06 -3.46
N ALA A 50 5.20 3.83 -3.39
CA ALA A 50 4.27 4.77 -2.78
C ALA A 50 4.56 5.00 -1.28
N GLU A 51 4.84 3.93 -0.54
CA GLU A 51 5.22 4.00 0.88
C GLU A 51 6.57 4.71 1.10
N ILE A 52 7.53 4.48 0.22
CA ILE A 52 8.83 5.17 0.28
C ILE A 52 8.62 6.68 0.06
N ASN A 53 7.88 7.05 -1.00
CA ASN A 53 7.55 8.45 -1.29
C ASN A 53 6.74 9.09 -0.16
N SER A 54 5.84 8.34 0.47
CA SER A 54 5.08 8.79 1.63
C SER A 54 5.99 9.15 2.81
N ARG A 55 7.10 8.44 3.02
CA ARG A 55 8.00 8.66 4.16
C ARG A 55 8.99 9.81 3.93
N ILE A 56 9.44 10.00 2.69
CA ILE A 56 10.33 11.12 2.34
C ILE A 56 9.57 12.45 2.18
N GLY A 57 8.25 12.47 2.36
CA GLY A 57 7.43 13.67 2.27
C GLY A 57 6.99 14.05 0.84
N GLU A 58 7.29 13.21 -0.16
CA GLU A 58 6.97 13.42 -1.57
C GLU A 58 5.51 13.07 -1.89
N LYS A 59 4.59 13.92 -1.44
CA LYS A 59 3.14 13.62 -1.46
C LYS A 59 2.58 13.31 -2.84
N TYR A 60 2.95 14.11 -3.84
CA TYR A 60 2.47 13.95 -5.21
C TYR A 60 2.91 12.62 -5.82
N ASN A 61 4.18 12.26 -5.63
CA ASN A 61 4.73 11.00 -6.12
C ASN A 61 4.12 9.80 -5.38
N ALA A 62 3.90 9.91 -4.06
CA ALA A 62 3.24 8.87 -3.28
C ALA A 62 1.84 8.57 -3.81
N LEU A 63 0.99 9.59 -3.98
CA LEU A 63 -0.37 9.42 -4.52
C LEU A 63 -0.38 8.83 -5.92
N LYS A 64 0.50 9.33 -6.80
CA LYS A 64 0.63 8.80 -8.15
C LYS A 64 0.99 7.31 -8.15
N LYS A 65 1.89 6.90 -7.26
CA LYS A 65 2.32 5.50 -7.12
C LYS A 65 1.23 4.62 -6.52
N TYR A 66 0.47 5.11 -5.54
CA TYR A 66 -0.71 4.40 -5.03
C TYR A 66 -1.74 4.16 -6.13
N GLN A 67 -2.05 5.19 -6.93
CA GLN A 67 -3.00 5.06 -8.04
C GLN A 67 -2.53 4.03 -9.07
N LEU A 68 -1.24 4.07 -9.44
CA LEU A 68 -0.66 3.10 -10.36
C LEU A 68 -0.72 1.68 -9.78
N ALA A 69 -0.48 1.50 -8.47
CA ALA A 69 -0.57 0.20 -7.81
C ALA A 69 -2.00 -0.37 -7.87
N ILE A 70 -3.00 0.47 -7.62
CA ILE A 70 -4.43 0.10 -7.69
C ILE A 70 -4.79 -0.35 -9.12
N VAL A 71 -4.45 0.45 -10.12
CA VAL A 71 -4.74 0.13 -11.54
C VAL A 71 -4.01 -1.14 -11.98
N ALA A 72 -2.76 -1.32 -11.57
CA ALA A 72 -1.99 -2.52 -11.89
C ALA A 72 -2.56 -3.77 -11.20
N ALA A 73 -3.05 -3.66 -9.97
CA ALA A 73 -3.70 -4.76 -9.26
C ALA A 73 -5.03 -5.13 -9.91
N GLU A 74 -5.85 -4.13 -10.27
CA GLU A 74 -7.12 -4.31 -10.96
C GLU A 74 -6.94 -4.98 -12.33
N LYS A 75 -6.00 -4.49 -13.14
CA LYS A 75 -5.71 -5.02 -14.49
C LYS A 75 -5.31 -6.50 -14.46
N ASN A 76 -4.62 -6.92 -13.41
CA ASN A 76 -4.18 -8.32 -13.24
C ASN A 76 -5.18 -9.17 -12.43
N GLY A 77 -6.32 -8.61 -12.02
CA GLY A 77 -7.36 -9.33 -11.26
C GLY A 77 -7.02 -9.60 -9.79
N PHE A 78 -5.99 -8.94 -9.24
CA PHE A 78 -5.57 -9.11 -7.85
C PHE A 78 -6.44 -8.28 -6.89
N THR A 79 -7.69 -8.73 -6.69
CA THR A 79 -8.69 -8.03 -5.87
C THR A 79 -8.19 -7.74 -4.44
N HIS A 80 -7.47 -8.69 -3.81
CA HIS A 80 -6.93 -8.49 -2.46
C HIS A 80 -5.81 -7.44 -2.42
N GLU A 81 -4.94 -7.40 -3.43
CA GLU A 81 -3.85 -6.41 -3.51
C GLU A 81 -4.40 -5.03 -3.84
N GLN A 82 -5.46 -4.95 -4.66
CA GLN A 82 -6.18 -3.72 -4.92
C GLN A 82 -6.82 -3.16 -3.64
N ALA A 83 -7.39 -4.04 -2.80
CA ALA A 83 -7.95 -3.64 -1.51
C ALA A 83 -6.88 -3.07 -0.57
N ILE A 84 -5.73 -3.77 -0.47
CA ILE A 84 -4.59 -3.32 0.33
C ILE A 84 -4.08 -1.98 -0.18
N ALA A 85 -3.91 -1.80 -1.50
CA ALA A 85 -3.42 -0.55 -2.06
C ALA A 85 -4.35 0.64 -1.76
N ASN A 86 -5.67 0.42 -1.78
CA ASN A 86 -6.66 1.42 -1.38
C ASN A 86 -6.61 1.74 0.13
N GLU A 87 -6.49 0.74 1.00
CA GLU A 87 -6.33 0.93 2.45
C GLU A 87 -5.10 1.80 2.76
N ARG A 88 -3.95 1.50 2.12
CA ARG A 88 -2.71 2.27 2.32
C ARG A 88 -2.78 3.69 1.76
N ALA A 89 -3.44 3.87 0.62
CA ALA A 89 -3.70 5.20 0.08
C ALA A 89 -4.60 6.04 1.00
N ALA A 90 -5.62 5.41 1.59
CA ALA A 90 -6.51 6.04 2.55
C ALA A 90 -5.78 6.46 3.83
N ASP A 91 -4.97 5.57 4.41
CA ASP A 91 -4.08 5.88 5.54
C ASP A 91 -3.18 7.08 5.24
N PHE A 92 -2.59 7.11 4.04
CA PHE A 92 -1.70 8.19 3.60
C PHE A 92 -2.45 9.53 3.50
N LEU A 93 -3.63 9.54 2.87
CA LEU A 93 -4.46 10.73 2.74
C LEU A 93 -4.93 11.25 4.10
N LEU A 94 -5.30 10.34 5.01
CA LEU A 94 -5.70 10.69 6.36
C LEU A 94 -4.55 11.37 7.14
N ARG A 95 -3.32 10.84 7.05
CA ARG A 95 -2.11 11.47 7.62
C ARG A 95 -1.81 12.84 7.00
N ASN A 96 -2.29 13.11 5.79
CA ASN A 96 -2.14 14.38 5.10
C ASN A 96 -3.31 15.34 5.27
N ASN A 97 -4.28 15.04 6.16
CA ASN A 97 -5.52 15.81 6.40
C ASN A 97 -6.54 15.79 5.26
N ASP A 98 -6.43 14.90 4.26
CA ASP A 98 -7.40 14.74 3.17
C ASP A 98 -8.47 13.69 3.51
N LYS A 99 -9.32 13.99 4.50
CA LYS A 99 -10.33 13.04 5.03
C LYS A 99 -11.35 12.59 3.99
N ASP A 100 -11.83 13.48 3.13
CA ASP A 100 -12.85 13.16 2.12
C ASP A 100 -12.37 12.09 1.14
N LYS A 101 -11.14 12.25 0.63
CA LYS A 101 -10.51 11.28 -0.26
C LYS A 101 -10.16 9.99 0.47
N ALA A 102 -9.71 10.08 1.72
CA ALA A 102 -9.43 8.90 2.54
C ALA A 102 -10.69 8.04 2.72
N SER A 103 -11.85 8.65 3.02
CA SER A 103 -13.13 7.93 3.15
C SER A 103 -13.52 7.21 1.87
N GLN A 104 -13.31 7.83 0.70
CA GLN A 104 -13.58 7.18 -0.57
C GLN A 104 -12.74 5.91 -0.75
N HIS A 105 -11.42 6.01 -0.55
CA HIS A 105 -10.51 4.87 -0.69
C HIS A 105 -10.78 3.75 0.33
N TYR A 106 -11.15 4.08 1.58
CA TYR A 106 -11.57 3.05 2.54
C TYR A 106 -12.86 2.33 2.11
N GLY A 107 -13.83 3.06 1.56
CA GLY A 107 -15.06 2.47 1.02
C GLY A 107 -14.77 1.50 -0.12
N GLU A 108 -13.88 1.88 -1.04
CA GLU A 108 -13.42 1.02 -2.14
C GLU A 108 -12.67 -0.22 -1.61
N ALA A 109 -11.74 -0.05 -0.66
CA ALA A 109 -11.03 -1.16 -0.02
C ALA A 109 -12.01 -2.15 0.64
N ASN A 110 -13.02 -1.64 1.34
CA ASN A 110 -14.03 -2.46 2.00
C ASN A 110 -14.83 -3.30 0.99
N GLY A 111 -15.32 -2.67 -0.09
CA GLY A 111 -16.03 -3.37 -1.16
C GLY A 111 -15.17 -4.46 -1.84
N LEU A 112 -13.87 -4.19 -2.02
CA LEU A 112 -12.92 -5.16 -2.58
C LEU A 112 -12.66 -6.32 -1.61
N TYR A 113 -12.55 -6.07 -0.30
CA TYR A 113 -12.42 -7.13 0.70
C TYR A 113 -13.66 -8.02 0.76
N LEU A 114 -14.86 -7.43 0.68
CA LEU A 114 -16.11 -8.19 0.58
C LEU A 114 -16.15 -9.04 -0.69
N LYS A 115 -15.77 -8.46 -1.84
CA LYS A 115 -15.71 -9.17 -3.13
C LYS A 115 -14.70 -10.32 -3.11
N TRP A 116 -13.59 -10.17 -2.39
CA TRP A 116 -12.60 -11.23 -2.22
C TRP A 116 -13.05 -12.31 -1.21
N GLY A 117 -14.06 -12.05 -0.39
CA GLY A 117 -14.57 -12.98 0.63
C GLY A 117 -13.95 -12.79 2.03
N ALA A 118 -13.17 -11.72 2.23
CA ALA A 118 -12.54 -11.40 3.52
C ALA A 118 -13.46 -10.54 4.40
N GLN A 119 -14.62 -11.09 4.76
CA GLN A 119 -15.65 -10.36 5.49
C GLN A 119 -15.18 -9.89 6.88
N GLY A 120 -14.38 -10.68 7.59
CA GLY A 120 -13.80 -10.26 8.87
C GLY A 120 -12.83 -9.07 8.75
N LYS A 121 -12.12 -8.95 7.62
CA LYS A 121 -11.20 -7.82 7.36
C LYS A 121 -11.99 -6.57 6.95
N ALA A 122 -13.06 -6.74 6.17
CA ALA A 122 -14.01 -5.69 5.84
C ALA A 122 -14.67 -5.09 7.10
N ASP A 123 -15.18 -5.94 7.99
CA ASP A 123 -15.82 -5.50 9.24
C ASP A 123 -14.82 -4.84 10.20
N ASP A 124 -13.59 -5.35 10.28
CA ASP A 124 -12.51 -4.75 11.07
C ASP A 124 -12.10 -3.38 10.51
N LEU A 125 -12.01 -3.26 9.19
CA LEU A 125 -11.74 -1.98 8.53
C LEU A 125 -12.84 -0.97 8.85
N CYS A 126 -14.12 -1.33 8.71
CA CYS A 126 -15.25 -0.47 9.07
C CYS A 126 -15.21 0.02 10.54
N LYS A 127 -14.71 -0.79 11.47
CA LYS A 127 -14.57 -0.40 12.88
C LYS A 127 -13.38 0.51 13.16
N ASN A 128 -12.30 0.36 12.40
CA ASN A 128 -11.04 1.08 12.59
C ASN A 128 -10.94 2.37 11.76
N ILE A 129 -11.89 2.63 10.85
CA ILE A 129 -11.97 3.88 10.11
C ILE A 129 -12.31 5.04 11.09
N PRO A 130 -11.45 6.07 11.23
CA PRO A 130 -11.64 7.14 12.20
C PRO A 130 -12.48 8.31 11.61
N PHE A 131 -13.71 8.00 11.17
CA PHE A 131 -14.70 9.01 10.74
C PHE A 131 -15.96 8.95 11.59
#